data_AF-A0AAD7FC52-F1
#
_entry.id   AF-A0AAD7FC52-F1
#
_cell.length_a   1.000
_cell.length_b   1.000
_cell.length_c   1.000
_cell.angle_alpha   90.00
_cell.angle_beta   90.00
_cell.angle_gamma   90.00
#
_symmetry.space_group_name_H-M   'P 1'
#
loop_
_entity.id
_entity.type
_entity.pdbx_description
1 polymer ?
#
loop_
_entity_poly.entity_id
_entity_poly.type
_entity_poly.pdbx_seq_one_letter_code
_entity_poly.pdbx_strand_id
1 'polypeptide(L)'
;MDVPKPRTPAASSHEKKGSRTPEERISGFATDVWVGRFEAKRVICRGCGKTVKLDQRSDYYDGLWIKHRQRCRKIKAGVRLQVRMSWSLMERG
;
A
#
# COMPACT_ATOMS: atom_id res chain seq x y z
N MET A 1 -42.02 -24.24 31.25
CA MET A 1 -42.06 -24.19 29.77
C MET A 1 -40.83 -23.42 29.40
N ASP A 2 -39.70 -24.10 29.18
CA ASP A 2 -38.43 -23.41 29.02
C ASP A 2 -37.69 -24.07 27.85
N VAL A 3 -37.96 -23.54 26.66
CA VAL A 3 -37.37 -23.97 25.40
C VAL A 3 -35.91 -23.51 25.37
N PRO A 4 -34.92 -24.42 25.32
CA PRO A 4 -33.53 -24.01 25.15
C PRO A 4 -33.32 -23.50 23.71
N LYS A 5 -32.81 -22.26 23.61
CA LYS A 5 -32.50 -21.57 22.35
C LYS A 5 -31.39 -22.31 21.57
N PRO A 6 -31.54 -22.50 20.24
CA PRO A 6 -30.53 -23.20 19.45
C PRO A 6 -29.22 -22.43 19.40
N ARG A 7 -28.09 -23.14 19.58
CA ARG A 7 -26.74 -22.62 19.39
C ARG A 7 -26.48 -22.49 17.89
N THR A 8 -26.31 -21.26 17.42
CA THR A 8 -25.78 -20.98 16.08
C THR A 8 -24.27 -21.24 16.05
N PRO A 9 -23.71 -21.94 15.06
CA PRO A 9 -22.30 -21.92 14.74
C PRO A 9 -22.05 -20.87 13.66
N ALA A 10 -21.65 -19.65 14.04
CA ALA A 10 -21.29 -18.61 13.10
C ALA A 10 -19.84 -18.18 13.31
N ALA A 11 -19.00 -18.69 12.41
CA ALA A 11 -17.78 -18.10 11.87
C ALA A 11 -16.83 -17.36 12.84
N SER A 12 -15.68 -18.00 13.04
CA SER A 12 -14.38 -17.43 13.37
C SER A 12 -14.22 -15.92 13.04
N SER A 13 -14.54 -15.07 14.02
CA SER A 13 -14.07 -13.70 14.08
C SER A 13 -13.00 -13.59 15.16
N HIS A 14 -11.83 -14.17 14.89
CA HIS A 14 -10.60 -13.58 15.40
C HIS A 14 -10.24 -12.46 14.43
N GLU A 15 -10.91 -11.32 14.58
CA GLU A 15 -10.51 -10.06 13.98
C GLU A 15 -9.17 -9.66 14.60
N LYS A 16 -8.09 -10.27 14.09
CA LYS A 16 -6.73 -9.83 14.38
C LYS A 16 -6.57 -8.46 13.77
N LYS A 17 -6.86 -7.44 14.55
CA LYS A 17 -6.45 -6.06 14.32
C LYS A 17 -4.93 -6.01 14.41
N GLY A 18 -4.23 -6.47 13.38
CA GLY A 18 -2.82 -6.79 13.48
C GLY A 18 -2.12 -6.76 12.13
N SER A 19 -1.56 -5.60 11.81
CA SER A 19 -0.57 -5.35 10.76
C SER A 19 -1.04 -5.56 9.32
N ARG A 20 -1.14 -4.47 8.54
CA ARG A 20 -1.17 -4.55 7.08
C ARG A 20 -0.05 -5.49 6.62
N THR A 21 -0.36 -6.45 5.77
CA THR A 21 0.65 -7.34 5.20
C THR A 21 1.60 -6.52 4.30
N PRO A 22 2.84 -6.98 4.05
CA PRO A 22 3.72 -6.32 3.08
C PRO A 22 3.05 -6.18 1.70
N GLU A 23 2.20 -7.13 1.31
CA GLU A 23 1.47 -7.15 0.04
C GLU A 23 0.50 -5.97 -0.11
N GLU A 24 -0.30 -5.67 0.92
CA GLU A 24 -1.18 -4.49 0.87
C GLU A 24 -0.40 -3.18 0.71
N ARG A 25 0.80 -3.10 1.32
CA ARG A 25 1.67 -1.92 1.17
C ARG A 25 2.25 -1.83 -0.24
N ILE A 26 2.64 -2.95 -0.84
CA ILE A 26 3.07 -3.03 -2.24
C ILE A 26 1.98 -2.51 -3.17
N SER A 27 0.73 -2.93 -2.97
CA SER A 27 -0.42 -2.43 -3.73
C SER A 27 -0.58 -0.92 -3.60
N GLY A 28 -0.36 -0.36 -2.40
CA GLY A 28 -0.37 1.09 -2.17
C GLY A 28 0.72 1.84 -2.95
N PHE A 29 1.93 1.27 -3.07
CA PHE A 29 2.99 1.86 -3.88
C PHE A 29 2.70 1.75 -5.37
N ALA A 30 2.23 0.58 -5.82
CA ALA A 30 2.06 0.33 -7.22
C ALA A 30 0.83 1.08 -7.81
N THR A 31 -0.16 1.46 -6.98
CA THR A 31 -1.26 2.36 -7.37
C THR A 31 -0.87 3.85 -7.39
N ASP A 32 0.21 4.25 -6.73
CA ASP A 32 0.62 5.65 -6.66
C ASP A 32 1.41 6.06 -7.91
N VAL A 33 0.83 6.97 -8.71
CA VAL A 33 1.42 7.46 -9.97
C VAL A 33 2.80 8.13 -9.81
N TRP A 34 3.11 8.62 -8.61
CA TRP A 34 4.38 9.27 -8.29
C TRP A 34 5.47 8.28 -7.89
N VAL A 35 5.10 7.03 -7.65
CA VAL A 35 6.05 5.94 -7.41
C VAL A 35 6.64 5.50 -8.75
N GLY A 36 7.96 5.51 -8.80
CA GLY A 36 8.73 5.03 -9.94
C GLY A 36 9.04 3.56 -9.82
N ARG A 37 10.26 3.28 -9.41
CA ARG A 37 10.70 1.96 -8.98
C ARG A 37 10.67 1.92 -7.46
N PHE A 38 10.15 0.85 -6.89
CA PHE A 38 10.21 0.64 -5.45
C PHE A 38 10.75 -0.76 -5.14
N GLU A 39 11.38 -0.88 -3.99
CA GLU A 39 11.97 -2.07 -3.41
C GLU A 39 11.49 -2.16 -1.96
N ALA A 40 11.79 -3.27 -1.29
CA ALA A 40 11.39 -3.52 0.10
C ALA A 40 11.75 -2.35 1.05
N LYS A 41 12.91 -1.69 0.83
CA LYS A 41 13.42 -0.62 1.71
C LYS A 41 13.59 0.74 1.04
N ARG A 42 13.22 0.91 -0.23
CA ARG A 42 13.50 2.15 -0.99
C ARG A 42 12.44 2.40 -2.05
N VAL A 43 12.16 3.66 -2.35
CA VAL A 43 11.25 4.05 -3.44
C VAL A 43 11.79 5.25 -4.19
N ILE A 44 11.72 5.22 -5.51
CA ILE A 44 12.10 6.33 -6.39
C ILE A 44 10.87 7.20 -6.63
N CYS A 45 10.97 8.48 -6.30
CA CYS A 45 9.94 9.47 -6.59
C CYS A 45 10.03 9.89 -8.06
N ARG A 46 9.00 9.63 -8.88
CA ARG A 46 8.92 10.12 -10.26
C ARG A 46 8.85 11.64 -10.37
N GLY A 47 8.31 12.31 -9.35
CA GLY A 47 8.20 13.77 -9.34
C GLY A 47 9.56 14.46 -9.27
N CYS A 48 10.45 14.00 -8.38
CA CYS A 48 11.75 14.65 -8.14
C CYS A 48 12.98 13.80 -8.49
N GLY A 49 12.79 12.56 -8.93
CA GLY A 49 13.86 11.60 -9.23
C GLY A 49 14.63 11.08 -8.01
N LYS A 50 14.28 11.51 -6.78
CA LYS A 50 15.03 11.13 -5.58
C LYS A 50 14.61 9.76 -5.07
N THR A 51 15.60 9.01 -4.57
CA THR A 51 15.38 7.75 -3.85
C THR A 51 15.05 8.05 -2.39
N VAL A 52 13.83 7.74 -1.98
CA VAL A 52 13.34 7.82 -0.61
C VAL A 52 13.64 6.48 0.07
N LYS A 53 14.40 6.53 1.17
CA LYS A 53 14.65 5.34 1.98
C LYS A 53 13.43 5.08 2.86
N LEU A 54 12.89 3.88 2.79
CA LEU A 54 11.85 3.40 3.70
C LEU A 54 12.49 2.93 5.01
N ASP A 55 11.64 2.66 6.00
CA ASP A 55 12.11 2.24 7.32
C ASP A 55 12.68 0.81 7.27
N GLN A 56 13.75 0.57 8.02
CA GLN A 56 14.42 -0.74 8.01
C GLN A 56 13.68 -1.78 8.86
N ARG A 57 12.81 -1.36 9.79
CA ARG A 57 12.12 -2.27 10.73
C ARG A 57 11.03 -3.10 10.05
N SER A 58 10.47 -2.62 8.93
CA SER A 58 9.44 -3.34 8.17
C SER A 58 9.62 -3.11 6.67
N ASP A 59 9.42 -4.15 5.87
CA ASP A 59 9.42 -4.01 4.42
C ASP A 59 8.18 -3.24 3.95
N TYR A 60 8.38 -2.46 2.90
CA TYR A 60 7.37 -1.62 2.26
C TYR A 60 6.70 -0.62 3.22
N TYR A 61 7.40 -0.17 4.27
CA TYR A 61 6.83 0.80 5.20
C TYR A 61 6.60 2.17 4.52
N ASP A 62 5.34 2.49 4.23
CA ASP A 62 4.91 3.64 3.45
C ASP A 62 4.95 4.98 4.20
N GLY A 63 5.12 4.99 5.52
CA GLY A 63 5.09 6.22 6.32
C GLY A 63 6.14 7.27 5.92
N LEU A 64 7.34 6.83 5.51
CA LEU A 64 8.39 7.73 5.00
C LEU A 64 8.09 8.22 3.58
N TRP A 65 7.46 7.40 2.75
CA TRP A 65 6.99 7.79 1.42
C TRP A 65 5.88 8.84 1.50
N ILE A 66 4.88 8.64 2.37
CA ILE A 66 3.78 9.60 2.55
C ILE A 66 4.32 10.97 2.99
N LYS A 67 5.25 11.01 3.95
CA LYS A 67 5.92 12.25 4.37
C LYS A 67 6.67 12.91 3.21
N HIS A 68 7.35 12.12 2.38
CA HIS A 68 8.00 12.65 1.18
C HIS A 68 6.98 13.24 0.20
N ARG A 69 5.89 12.52 -0.09
CA ARG A 69 4.81 12.96 -0.99
C ARG A 69 4.22 14.30 -0.55
N GLN A 70 4.00 14.47 0.75
CA GLN A 70 3.52 15.72 1.35
C GLN A 70 4.54 16.87 1.36
N ARG A 71 5.84 16.62 1.16
CA ARG A 71 6.89 17.66 1.14
C ARG A 71 7.46 17.91 -0.24
N CYS A 72 7.31 16.97 -1.16
CA CYS A 72 7.89 17.02 -2.49
C CYS A 72 7.21 18.11 -3.32
N ARG A 73 7.96 19.18 -3.61
CA ARG A 73 7.47 20.33 -4.40
C ARG A 73 7.04 19.92 -5.81
N LYS A 74 7.70 18.92 -6.41
CA LYS A 74 7.35 18.44 -7.77
C LYS A 74 6.04 17.65 -7.81
N ILE A 75 5.75 16.89 -6.74
CA ILE A 75 4.45 16.23 -6.57
C ILE A 75 3.36 17.28 -6.33
N LYS A 76 3.61 18.24 -5.43
CA LYS A 76 2.68 19.34 -5.14
C LYS A 76 2.39 20.25 -6.33
N ALA A 77 3.40 20.49 -7.16
CA ALA A 77 3.28 21.30 -8.37
C ALA A 77 2.48 20.60 -9.48
N GLY A 78 2.00 19.36 -9.25
CA GLY A 78 1.16 18.66 -10.22
C GLY A 78 1.87 18.42 -11.55
N VAL A 79 3.18 18.16 -11.54
CA VAL A 79 3.92 17.75 -12.74
C VAL A 79 3.12 16.62 -13.38
N ARG A 80 2.58 16.86 -14.58
CA ARG A 80 1.65 15.97 -15.26
C ARG A 80 2.40 14.70 -15.65
N LEU A 81 2.46 13.73 -14.73
CA LEU A 81 3.07 12.44 -14.99
C LEU A 81 2.12 11.67 -15.90
N GLN A 82 2.40 11.71 -17.20
CA GLN A 82 1.76 10.87 -18.19
C GLN A 82 2.20 9.42 -17.96
N VAL A 83 1.52 8.73 -17.05
CA VAL A 83 1.72 7.30 -16.80
C VAL A 83 1.12 6.53 -17.98
N ARG A 84 1.95 6.10 -18.93
CA ARG A 84 1.60 4.98 -19.82
C ARG A 84 1.58 3.69 -18.97
N MET A 85 0.51 2.93 -19.17
CA MET A 85 0.12 1.69 -18.50
C MET A 85 1.25 0.67 -18.27
N SER A 86 1.04 -0.19 -17.26
CA SER A 86 0.82 -1.63 -17.48
C SER A 86 0.69 -2.32 -16.13
N TRP A 87 -0.51 -2.29 -15.55
CA TRP A 87 -0.96 -3.40 -14.72
C TRP A 87 -1.68 -4.35 -15.67
N SER A 88 -0.91 -5.24 -16.29
CA SER A 88 -1.46 -6.40 -16.97
C SER A 88 -2.30 -7.16 -15.95
N LEU A 89 -3.61 -7.07 -16.13
CA LEU A 89 -4.48 -8.22 -16.31
C LEU A 89 -3.77 -9.57 -16.01
N MET A 90 -3.98 -10.10 -14.81
CA MET A 90 -3.94 -11.55 -14.63
C MET A 90 -5.17 -11.95 -13.83
N GLU A 91 -6.25 -12.06 -14.59
CA GLU A 91 -7.47 -12.75 -14.27
C GLU A 91 -7.21 -14.25 -14.10
N ARG A 92 -7.97 -14.87 -13.19
CA ARG A 92 -8.60 -16.21 -13.30
C ARG A 92 -7.71 -17.42 -13.63
N GLY A 93 -7.70 -18.36 -12.68
CA GLY A 93 -7.49 -19.79 -12.85
C GLY A 93 -8.06 -20.51 -11.66
#